data_AF-A0A7D9HQB3-F1
#
_entry.id   AF-A0A7D9HQB3-F1
#
_cell.length_a   1.000
_cell.length_b   1.000
_cell.length_c   1.000
_cell.angle_alpha   90.00
_cell.angle_beta   90.00
_cell.angle_gamma   90.00
#
_symmetry.space_group_name_H-M   'P 1'
#
loop_
_entity.id
_entity.type
_entity.pdbx_description
1 polymer ?
#
loop_
_entity_poly.entity_id
_entity_poly.type
_entity_poly.pdbx_seq_one_letter_code
_entity_poly.pdbx_strand_id
1 'polypeptide(L)'
;MKYPSITREYTFPATVWNVDYCQILKHITVEDMNELERSFLEFLQFNINVPSSVNAKYYFDLRSLAEENELAFPLEPLSRERAKKLEAISSICDNMTDLSLPNLKRTSSLDALTSKRS
;
A
#
# COMPACT_ATOMS: atom_id res chain seq x y z
N MET A 1 26.49 7.49 -12.64
CA MET A 1 25.03 7.73 -12.72
C MET A 1 24.33 6.64 -11.94
N LYS A 2 23.83 6.94 -10.74
CA LYS A 2 23.08 5.99 -9.91
C LYS A 2 21.59 6.18 -10.22
N TYR A 3 20.98 5.21 -10.88
CA TYR A 3 19.53 5.18 -11.04
C TYR A 3 18.89 4.93 -9.66
N PRO A 4 17.86 5.69 -9.25
CA PRO A 4 17.13 5.39 -8.03
C PRO A 4 16.24 4.15 -8.25
N SER A 5 16.28 3.22 -7.29
CA SER A 5 15.46 2.01 -7.25
C SER A 5 13.96 2.31 -7.31
N ILE A 6 13.21 1.37 -7.89
CA ILE A 6 11.78 1.45 -8.27
C ILE A 6 10.84 1.77 -7.09
N THR A 7 11.27 1.61 -5.84
CA THR A 7 10.41 1.71 -4.65
C THR A 7 10.13 3.14 -4.15
N ARG A 8 10.51 4.18 -4.91
CA ARG A 8 10.15 5.57 -4.59
C ARG A 8 8.83 5.97 -5.23
N GLU A 9 7.74 5.52 -4.64
CA GLU A 9 6.58 6.34 -4.25
C GLU A 9 5.44 5.42 -3.83
N TYR A 10 4.69 5.86 -2.81
CA TYR A 10 3.48 5.24 -2.25
C TYR A 10 3.68 4.15 -1.17
N THR A 11 3.89 4.67 0.05
CA THR A 11 3.46 4.12 1.36
C THR A 11 4.44 3.20 2.10
N PHE A 12 4.68 3.55 3.38
CA PHE A 12 5.54 2.98 4.44
C PHE A 12 6.98 3.55 4.54
N PRO A 13 7.46 3.91 5.75
CA PRO A 13 8.79 4.51 5.99
C PRO A 13 9.98 3.55 5.79
N ALA A 14 9.77 2.42 5.14
CA ALA A 14 10.85 1.51 4.75
C ALA A 14 10.71 1.22 3.26
N THR A 15 11.45 1.96 2.44
CA THR A 15 11.85 1.44 1.14
C THR A 15 12.67 0.19 1.43
N VAL A 16 12.14 -0.98 1.09
CA VAL A 16 12.93 -2.22 1.14
C VAL A 16 14.03 -2.09 0.09
N TRP A 17 15.29 -2.23 0.51
CA TRP A 17 16.44 -2.19 -0.38
C TRP A 17 16.74 -3.59 -0.90
N ASN A 18 17.38 -3.73 -2.06
CA ASN A 18 17.81 -5.03 -2.60
C ASN A 18 18.65 -5.86 -1.61
N VAL A 19 19.41 -5.17 -0.74
CA VAL A 19 20.17 -5.80 0.35
C VAL A 19 19.29 -6.41 1.44
N ASP A 20 18.09 -5.87 1.70
CA ASP A 20 17.15 -6.41 2.68
C ASP A 20 16.54 -7.73 2.19
N TYR A 21 16.32 -7.87 0.89
CA TYR A 21 15.86 -9.13 0.30
C TYR A 21 16.88 -10.26 0.47
N CYS A 22 18.17 -9.96 0.43
CA CYS A 22 19.24 -10.94 0.66
C CYS A 22 19.26 -11.47 2.11
N GLN A 23 18.70 -10.72 3.07
CA GLN A 23 18.55 -11.19 4.46
C GLN A 23 17.49 -12.30 4.58
N ILE A 24 16.48 -12.26 3.70
CA ILE A 24 15.39 -13.24 3.63
C ILE A 24 15.81 -14.41 2.72
N LEU A 25 16.39 -14.11 1.57
CA LEU A 25 16.86 -15.06 0.56
C LEU A 25 18.38 -15.27 0.69
N LYS A 26 18.79 -15.99 1.74
CA LYS A 26 20.21 -16.17 2.15
C LYS A 26 21.13 -16.80 1.10
N HIS A 27 20.58 -17.31 -0.01
CA HIS A 27 21.32 -17.97 -1.07
C HIS A 27 21.49 -17.11 -2.34
N ILE A 28 21.03 -15.85 -2.31
CA ILE A 28 21.09 -14.95 -3.46
C ILE A 28 22.00 -13.76 -3.10
N THR A 29 22.90 -13.39 -4.00
CA THR A 29 23.77 -12.22 -3.82
C THR A 29 23.06 -10.92 -4.19
N VAL A 30 23.60 -9.79 -3.75
CA VAL A 30 23.05 -8.47 -4.10
C VAL A 30 23.18 -8.21 -5.60
N GLU A 31 24.24 -8.72 -6.21
CA GLU A 31 24.51 -8.69 -7.65
C GLU A 31 23.40 -9.44 -8.42
N ASP A 32 23.08 -10.66 -8.00
CA ASP A 32 22.01 -11.47 -8.61
C ASP A 32 20.64 -10.78 -8.47
N MET A 33 20.33 -10.21 -7.31
CA MET A 33 19.09 -9.45 -7.10
C MET A 33 18.99 -8.22 -8.00
N ASN A 34 20.09 -7.50 -8.20
CA ASN A 34 20.12 -6.32 -9.07
C ASN A 34 20.00 -6.71 -10.55
N GLU A 35 20.58 -7.83 -10.97
CA GLU A 35 20.45 -8.33 -12.35
C GLU A 35 19.02 -8.82 -12.63
N LEU A 36 18.40 -9.50 -11.66
CA LEU A 36 17.01 -9.90 -11.73
C LEU A 36 16.07 -8.68 -11.84
N GLU A 37 16.26 -7.65 -11.00
CA GLU A 37 15.46 -6.42 -11.07
C GLU A 37 15.57 -5.76 -12.45
N ARG A 38 16.79 -5.66 -13.00
CA ARG A 38 17.00 -5.09 -14.34
C ARG A 38 16.31 -5.90 -15.43
N SER A 39 16.48 -7.22 -15.41
CA SER A 39 15.87 -8.11 -16.41
C SER A 39 14.34 -8.03 -16.38
N PHE A 40 13.76 -7.95 -15.18
CA PHE A 40 12.31 -7.85 -15.02
C PHE A 40 11.78 -6.49 -15.47
N LEU A 41 12.49 -5.41 -15.16
CA LEU A 41 12.17 -4.07 -15.65
C LEU A 41 12.21 -3.97 -17.17
N GLU A 42 13.23 -4.55 -17.80
CA GLU A 42 13.33 -4.61 -19.26
C GLU A 42 12.15 -5.37 -19.87
N PHE A 43 11.74 -6.48 -19.25
CA PHE A 43 10.58 -7.24 -19.69
C PHE A 43 9.27 -6.43 -19.58
N LEU A 44 9.13 -5.62 -18.53
CA LEU A 44 8.02 -4.69 -18.36
C LEU A 44 8.13 -3.45 -19.26
N GLN A 45 9.22 -3.31 -20.03
CA GLN A 45 9.54 -2.10 -20.79
C GLN A 45 9.52 -0.85 -19.89
N PHE A 46 9.92 -1.01 -18.64
CA PHE A 46 9.89 0.00 -17.58
C PHE A 46 8.48 0.56 -17.27
N ASN A 47 7.41 -0.11 -17.74
CA ASN A 47 6.04 0.27 -17.42
C ASN A 47 5.63 -0.25 -16.04
N ILE A 48 5.96 0.53 -15.01
CA ILE A 48 5.62 0.23 -13.60
C ILE A 48 4.30 0.85 -13.16
N ASN A 49 3.57 1.54 -14.06
CA ASN A 49 2.35 2.23 -13.71
C ASN A 49 1.18 1.25 -13.60
N VAL A 50 0.70 1.04 -12.37
CA VAL A 50 -0.48 0.22 -12.10
C VAL A 50 -1.59 1.12 -11.54
N PRO A 51 -2.75 1.24 -12.22
CA PRO A 51 -3.88 1.98 -11.68
C PRO A 51 -4.32 1.44 -10.31
N SER A 52 -4.75 2.32 -9.41
CA SER A 52 -5.11 1.93 -8.04
C SER A 52 -6.22 0.87 -7.98
N SER A 53 -7.19 0.93 -8.91
CA SER A 53 -8.26 -0.06 -9.01
C SER A 53 -7.74 -1.46 -9.36
N VAL A 54 -6.76 -1.53 -10.26
CA VAL A 54 -6.12 -2.78 -10.67
C VAL A 54 -5.29 -3.35 -9.53
N ASN A 55 -4.52 -2.51 -8.84
CA ASN A 55 -3.75 -2.93 -7.66
C ASN A 55 -4.67 -3.46 -6.55
N ALA A 56 -5.78 -2.77 -6.28
CA ALA A 56 -6.77 -3.22 -5.31
C ALA A 56 -7.37 -4.57 -5.68
N LYS A 57 -7.72 -4.79 -6.95
CA LYS A 57 -8.21 -6.08 -7.44
C LYS A 57 -7.20 -7.20 -7.15
N TYR A 58 -5.93 -7.01 -7.53
CA TYR A 58 -4.90 -8.03 -7.30
C TYR A 58 -4.66 -8.30 -5.82
N TYR A 59 -4.73 -7.29 -4.96
CA TYR A 59 -4.64 -7.48 -3.51
C TYR A 59 -5.74 -8.41 -2.97
N PHE A 60 -7.00 -8.17 -3.37
CA PHE A 60 -8.11 -9.02 -2.93
C PHE A 60 -8.02 -10.43 -3.50
N ASP A 61 -7.65 -10.57 -4.78
CA ASP A 61 -7.46 -11.88 -5.41
C ASP A 61 -6.37 -12.70 -4.69
N LEU A 62 -5.21 -12.09 -4.41
CA LEU A 62 -4.11 -12.73 -3.68
C LEU A 62 -4.49 -13.08 -2.24
N ARG A 63 -5.29 -12.23 -1.59
CA ARG A 63 -5.80 -12.50 -0.25
C ARG A 63 -6.72 -13.72 -0.24
N SER A 64 -7.67 -13.79 -1.17
CA SER A 64 -8.57 -14.95 -1.29
C SER A 64 -7.78 -16.23 -1.56
N LEU A 65 -6.79 -16.18 -2.46
CA LEU A 65 -5.90 -17.31 -2.70
C LEU A 65 -5.11 -17.73 -1.46
N ALA A 66 -4.62 -16.78 -0.66
CA ALA A 66 -3.90 -17.09 0.58
C ALA A 66 -4.83 -17.72 1.64
N GLU A 67 -6.08 -17.27 1.75
CA GLU A 67 -7.11 -17.85 2.63
C GLU A 67 -7.44 -19.30 2.23
N GLU A 68 -7.55 -19.58 0.93
CA GLU A 68 -7.77 -20.94 0.41
C GLU A 68 -6.58 -21.89 0.67
N ASN A 69 -5.36 -21.37 0.76
CA ASN A 69 -4.14 -22.15 0.94
C ASN A 69 -3.62 -22.16 2.40
N GLU A 70 -4.41 -21.68 3.36
CA GLU A 70 -4.03 -21.56 4.78
C GLU A 70 -2.76 -20.71 5.02
N LEU A 71 -2.41 -19.85 4.05
CA LEU A 71 -1.31 -18.89 4.13
C LEU A 71 -1.79 -17.50 4.57
N ALA A 72 -3.06 -17.38 4.95
CA ALA A 72 -3.65 -16.13 5.38
C ALA A 72 -2.88 -15.56 6.57
N PHE A 73 -2.40 -14.33 6.41
CA PHE A 73 -1.79 -13.60 7.50
C PHE A 73 -2.81 -13.45 8.63
N PRO A 74 -2.45 -13.72 9.90
CA PRO A 74 -3.37 -13.57 11.02
C PRO A 74 -3.70 -12.09 11.19
N LEU A 75 -4.80 -11.68 10.56
CA LEU A 75 -5.41 -10.39 10.83
C LEU A 75 -6.21 -10.56 12.11
N GLU A 76 -5.62 -10.12 13.22
CA GLU A 76 -6.32 -10.06 14.49
C GLU A 76 -7.63 -9.28 14.28
N PRO A 77 -8.79 -9.86 14.60
CA PRO A 77 -10.06 -9.16 14.56
C PRO A 77 -9.96 -7.83 15.32
N LEU A 78 -10.58 -6.78 14.80
CA LEU A 78 -10.55 -5.47 15.45
C LEU A 78 -11.12 -5.59 16.87
N SER A 79 -10.30 -5.35 17.88
CA SER A 79 -10.75 -5.41 19.26
C SER A 79 -11.82 -4.34 19.52
N ARG A 80 -12.77 -4.61 20.43
CA ARG A 80 -13.82 -3.63 20.79
C ARG A 80 -13.23 -2.30 21.25
N GLU A 81 -12.07 -2.32 21.90
CA GLU A 81 -11.35 -1.13 22.34
C GLU A 81 -10.76 -0.35 21.15
N ARG A 82 -10.16 -1.05 20.17
CA ARG A 82 -9.65 -0.42 18.93
C ARG A 82 -10.80 0.15 18.10
N ALA A 83 -11.92 -0.55 18.00
CA ALA A 83 -13.13 -0.07 17.33
C ALA A 83 -13.66 1.22 17.97
N LYS A 84 -13.86 1.23 19.30
CA LYS A 84 -14.32 2.42 20.04
C LYS A 84 -13.37 3.61 19.89
N LYS A 85 -12.06 3.36 19.93
CA LYS A 85 -11.05 4.41 19.71
C LYS A 85 -11.17 5.01 18.31
N LEU A 86 -11.37 4.18 17.29
CA LEU A 86 -11.55 4.64 15.91
C LEU A 86 -12.86 5.41 15.71
N GLU A 87 -13.96 4.97 16.32
CA GLU A 87 -15.24 5.70 16.30
C GLU A 87 -15.12 7.09 16.93
N ALA A 88 -14.44 7.20 18.08
CA ALA A 88 -14.19 8.48 18.74
C ALA A 88 -13.36 9.42 17.86
N ILE A 89 -12.33 8.90 17.18
CA ILE A 89 -11.48 9.68 16.27
C ILE A 89 -12.28 10.12 15.03
N SER A 90 -13.08 9.23 14.44
CA SER A 90 -13.96 9.55 13.30
C SER A 90 -14.94 10.65 13.66
N SER A 91 -15.59 10.53 14.82
CA SER A 91 -16.57 11.51 15.31
C SER A 91 -15.94 12.90 15.48
N ILE A 92 -14.70 12.98 15.98
CA ILE A 92 -13.98 14.25 16.11
C ILE A 92 -13.68 14.85 14.72
N CYS A 93 -13.33 14.02 13.74
CA CYS A 93 -13.06 14.47 12.38
C CYS A 93 -14.32 15.01 11.70
N ASP A 94 -15.46 14.34 11.86
CA ASP A 94 -16.75 14.82 11.33
C ASP A 94 -17.12 16.18 11.92
N ASN A 95 -16.96 16.37 13.25
CA ASN A 95 -17.20 17.67 13.90
C ASN A 95 -16.19 18.76 13.48
N MET A 96 -14.98 18.39 13.08
CA MET A 96 -13.95 19.32 12.60
C MET A 96 -14.20 19.75 11.14
N THR A 97 -14.97 18.99 10.36
CA THR A 97 -15.35 19.41 9.00
C THR A 97 -16.36 20.56 8.96
N ASP A 98 -17.10 20.78 10.06
CA ASP A 98 -18.07 21.87 10.18
C ASP A 98 -17.43 23.20 10.63
N LEU A 99 -16.25 23.13 11.25
CA LEU A 99 -15.42 24.30 11.59
C LEU A 99 -14.21 24.35 10.66
N SER A 100 -14.33 25.10 9.57
CA SER A 100 -13.26 25.32 8.60
C SER A 100 -11.96 25.82 9.26
N LEU A 101 -11.06 24.91 9.60
CA LEU A 101 -9.68 25.24 9.96
C LEU A 101 -8.89 25.44 8.66
N PRO A 102 -8.39 26.66 8.35
CA PRO A 102 -7.85 27.02 7.03
C PRO A 102 -6.55 26.31 6.63
N ASN A 103 -6.06 25.33 7.39
CA ASN A 103 -4.74 24.71 7.18
C ASN A 103 -4.74 23.17 7.07
N LEU A 104 -5.90 22.50 7.09
CA LEU A 104 -5.93 21.05 6.86
C LEU A 104 -6.18 20.76 5.37
N LYS A 105 -5.15 20.29 4.66
CA LYS A 105 -5.28 19.85 3.27
C LYS A 105 -6.20 18.61 3.21
N ARG A 106 -7.42 18.81 2.70
CA ARG A 106 -8.37 17.74 2.40
C ARG A 106 -7.77 16.81 1.35
N THR A 107 -7.81 15.50 1.57
CA THR A 107 -7.41 14.49 0.60
C THR A 107 -8.54 14.29 -0.41
N SER A 108 -8.20 14.27 -1.70
CA SER A 108 -9.13 14.29 -2.85
C SER A 108 -9.93 13.00 -3.07
N SER A 109 -9.80 12.01 -2.18
CA SER A 109 -10.43 10.70 -2.32
C SER A 109 -11.93 10.69 -1.95
N LEU A 110 -12.42 11.71 -1.24
CA LEU A 110 -13.82 11.76 -0.78
C LEU A 110 -14.80 12.28 -1.84
N ASP A 111 -14.32 13.05 -2.81
CA ASP A 111 -15.18 13.69 -3.81
C ASP A 111 -15.82 12.69 -4.80
N ALA A 112 -15.26 11.48 -4.90
CA ALA A 112 -15.81 10.40 -5.74
C ALA A 112 -17.08 9.73 -5.17
N LEU A 113 -17.36 9.90 -3.87
CA LEU A 113 -18.47 9.22 -3.18
C LEU A 113 -19.78 10.01 -3.17
N THR A 114 -19.74 11.32 -3.43
CA THR A 114 -20.92 12.20 -3.28
C THR A 114 -21.77 12.31 -4.55
N SER A 115 -21.35 11.73 -5.68
CA SER A 115 -22.03 11.89 -6.98
C SER A 115 -23.29 11.01 -7.18
N LYS A 116 -23.72 10.21 -6.20
CA LYS A 116 -24.98 9.45 -6.33
C LYS A 116 -25.88 9.53 -5.10
N ARG A 117 -26.65 10.61 -5.01
CA ARG A 117 -28.03 10.59 -4.49
C ARG A 117 -28.87 11.58 -5.31
N SER A 118 -29.52 11.06 -6.35
CA SER A 118 -30.70 11.66 -6.98
C SER A 118 -31.94 11.27 -6.19
#